data_AF-A0A968YZP1-F1
#
_entry.id   AF-A0A968YZP1-F1
#
_cell.length_a   1.000
_cell.length_b   1.000
_cell.length_c   1.000
_cell.angle_alpha   90.00
_cell.angle_beta   90.00
_cell.angle_gamma   90.00
#
_symmetry.space_group_name_H-M   'P 1'
#
loop_
_entity.id
_entity.type
_entity.pdbx_description
1 polymer ?
#
loop_
_entity_poly.entity_id
_entity_poly.type
_entity_poly.pdbx_seq_one_letter_code
_entity_poly.pdbx_strand_id
1 'polypeptide(L)'
;MIVKDEAARLGRCLSSAQALADEFVIVDTGSADKTVQIAQKFGQVYGFEWQNDFAAARNLSLEKATQDWILVLDGDEVLVPQMASQLKRLLSGQTINGLSLEDVLVLNLIRQEVGASQSPYTLVARLFRNRADIRFDRPYHETIDRSVENVLSREPHWRVVNLPEVAILHEGYTLEAIAAQDKFSRARENF
;
A
#
# COMPACT_ATOMS: atom_id res chain seq x y z
N MET A 1 -2.35 3.14 4.95
CA MET A 1 -1.88 3.87 3.74
C MET A 1 -1.65 5.33 4.07
N ILE A 2 -0.86 6.04 3.26
CA ILE A 2 -0.70 7.51 3.31
C ILE A 2 -1.33 8.13 2.08
N VAL A 3 -1.93 9.32 2.19
CA VAL A 3 -2.59 10.02 1.08
C VAL A 3 -2.31 11.52 1.10
N LYS A 4 -2.35 12.12 -0.10
CA LYS A 4 -2.36 13.57 -0.31
C LYS A 4 -2.95 13.89 -1.67
N ASP A 5 -4.06 14.62 -1.70
CA ASP A 5 -4.71 15.11 -2.93
C ASP A 5 -5.01 13.99 -3.97
N GLU A 6 -5.56 12.87 -3.50
CA GLU A 6 -5.91 11.68 -4.28
C GLU A 6 -7.41 11.52 -4.53
N ALA A 7 -8.22 12.58 -4.49
CA ALA A 7 -9.68 12.47 -4.58
C ALA A 7 -10.17 11.78 -5.87
N ALA A 8 -9.39 11.86 -6.95
CA ALA A 8 -9.73 11.24 -8.24
C ALA A 8 -9.58 9.71 -8.24
N ARG A 9 -8.68 9.14 -7.42
CA ARG A 9 -8.26 7.74 -7.50
C ARG A 9 -8.54 6.95 -6.22
N LEU A 10 -8.50 7.62 -5.06
CA LEU A 10 -8.57 6.99 -3.75
C LEU A 10 -9.83 6.12 -3.56
N GLY A 11 -10.98 6.58 -4.06
CA GLY A 11 -12.23 5.81 -3.94
C GLY A 11 -12.13 4.43 -4.61
N ARG A 12 -11.45 4.34 -5.76
CA ARG A 12 -11.24 3.07 -6.48
C ARG A 12 -10.24 2.19 -5.75
N CYS A 13 -9.13 2.76 -5.28
CA CYS A 13 -8.13 2.06 -4.46
C CYS A 13 -8.79 1.39 -3.24
N LEU A 14 -9.49 2.17 -2.42
CA LEU A 14 -10.12 1.66 -1.19
C LEU A 14 -11.22 0.63 -1.48
N SER A 15 -12.03 0.84 -2.51
CA SER A 15 -13.07 -0.12 -2.91
C SER A 15 -12.49 -1.46 -3.35
N SER A 16 -11.32 -1.46 -4.00
CA SER A 16 -10.67 -2.69 -4.47
C SER A 16 -10.22 -3.62 -3.34
N ALA A 17 -9.92 -3.06 -2.16
CA ALA A 17 -9.49 -3.81 -0.98
C ALA A 17 -10.64 -4.15 -0.02
N GLN A 18 -11.85 -3.62 -0.23
CA GLN A 18 -12.97 -3.74 0.72
C GLN A 18 -13.43 -5.19 0.97
N ALA A 19 -13.27 -6.07 -0.02
CA ALA A 19 -13.60 -7.48 0.16
C ALA A 19 -12.58 -8.25 1.03
N LEU A 20 -11.38 -7.69 1.21
CA LEU A 20 -10.24 -8.30 1.90
C LEU A 20 -9.99 -7.68 3.28
N ALA A 21 -10.02 -6.36 3.38
CA ALA A 21 -9.62 -5.64 4.58
C ALA A 21 -10.77 -5.49 5.58
N ASP A 22 -10.53 -5.91 6.82
CA ASP A 22 -11.45 -5.69 7.95
C ASP A 22 -11.33 -4.28 8.53
N GLU A 23 -10.18 -3.63 8.33
CA GLU A 23 -9.85 -2.30 8.85
C GLU A 23 -9.15 -1.46 7.78
N PHE A 24 -9.53 -0.18 7.66
CA PHE A 24 -8.83 0.82 6.86
C PHE A 24 -8.21 1.90 7.75
N VAL A 25 -6.89 1.95 7.75
CA VAL A 25 -6.10 3.00 8.40
C VAL A 25 -5.48 3.92 7.35
N ILE A 26 -5.90 5.18 7.38
CA ILE A 26 -5.52 6.18 6.38
C ILE A 26 -4.85 7.35 7.09
N VAL A 27 -3.65 7.73 6.65
CA VAL A 27 -2.93 8.90 7.15
C VAL A 27 -2.93 9.96 6.06
N ASP A 28 -3.58 11.09 6.31
CA ASP A 28 -3.60 12.24 5.42
C ASP A 28 -2.43 13.18 5.74
N THR A 29 -1.64 13.51 4.73
CA THR A 29 -0.45 14.36 4.88
C THR A 29 -0.68 15.82 4.45
N GLY A 30 -1.94 16.27 4.51
CA GLY A 30 -2.35 17.64 4.21
C GLY A 30 -3.02 17.78 2.85
N SER A 31 -4.07 16.99 2.59
CA SER A 31 -4.89 17.17 1.39
C SER A 31 -5.72 18.47 1.44
N ALA A 32 -5.84 19.15 0.32
CA ALA A 32 -6.69 20.32 0.13
C ALA A 32 -7.95 20.02 -0.70
N ASP A 33 -8.02 18.86 -1.34
CA ASP A 33 -9.16 18.40 -2.13
C ASP A 33 -10.16 17.54 -1.30
N LYS A 34 -10.99 16.74 -1.98
CA LYS A 34 -12.00 15.88 -1.33
C LYS A 34 -11.44 14.55 -0.79
N THR A 35 -10.12 14.35 -0.76
CA THR A 35 -9.47 13.09 -0.36
C THR A 35 -9.92 12.63 1.01
N VAL A 36 -9.88 13.51 2.02
CA VAL A 36 -10.28 13.19 3.40
C VAL A 36 -11.76 12.75 3.46
N GLN A 37 -12.64 13.46 2.76
CA GLN A 37 -14.08 13.15 2.72
C GLN A 37 -14.36 11.79 2.07
N ILE A 38 -13.55 11.38 1.10
CA ILE A 38 -13.65 10.06 0.46
C ILE A 38 -13.12 8.99 1.41
N ALA A 39 -11.93 9.21 1.98
CA ALA A 39 -11.28 8.30 2.93
C ALA A 39 -12.16 7.93 4.13
N GLN A 40 -12.84 8.92 4.71
CA GLN A 40 -13.74 8.76 5.87
C GLN A 40 -14.91 7.81 5.63
N LYS A 41 -15.26 7.51 4.37
CA LYS A 41 -16.32 6.54 4.04
C LYS A 41 -15.88 5.09 4.21
N PHE A 42 -14.58 4.84 4.27
CA PHE A 42 -13.99 3.50 4.32
C PHE A 42 -13.39 3.18 5.69
N GLY A 43 -12.79 4.16 6.35
CA GLY A 43 -12.21 3.94 7.67
C GLY A 43 -11.68 5.20 8.32
N GLN A 44 -10.80 5.00 9.30
CA GLN A 44 -10.29 6.07 10.14
C GLN A 44 -9.19 6.85 9.43
N VAL A 45 -9.34 8.18 9.44
CA VAL A 45 -8.40 9.12 8.85
C VAL A 45 -7.66 9.86 9.96
N TYR A 46 -6.34 9.79 9.92
CA TYR A 46 -5.44 10.45 10.85
C TYR A 46 -4.69 11.56 10.11
N GLY A 47 -4.66 12.77 10.67
CA GLY A 47 -3.82 13.83 10.13
C GLY A 47 -2.36 13.64 10.52
N PHE A 48 -1.46 13.94 9.59
CA PHE A 48 -0.02 13.99 9.83
C PHE A 48 0.57 15.24 9.18
N GLU A 49 1.26 16.06 9.97
CA GLU A 49 1.95 17.23 9.44
C GLU A 49 3.14 16.79 8.58
N TRP A 50 3.15 17.18 7.30
CA TRP A 50 4.18 16.76 6.37
C TRP A 50 5.56 17.29 6.79
N GLN A 51 6.47 16.37 7.13
CA GLN A 51 7.82 16.69 7.60
C GLN A 51 8.93 16.18 6.66
N ASN A 52 8.63 15.99 5.37
CA ASN A 52 9.56 15.41 4.37
C ASN A 52 10.04 13.99 4.71
N ASP A 53 9.17 13.19 5.30
CA ASP A 53 9.48 11.83 5.73
C ASP A 53 8.27 10.90 5.48
N PHE A 54 8.33 10.14 4.38
CA PHE A 54 7.32 9.16 4.04
C PHE A 54 7.27 8.01 5.05
N ALA A 55 8.42 7.57 5.57
CA ALA A 55 8.49 6.50 6.55
C ALA A 55 7.79 6.90 7.85
N ALA A 56 7.95 8.14 8.32
CA ALA A 56 7.25 8.62 9.52
C ALA A 56 5.72 8.56 9.35
N ALA A 57 5.19 9.05 8.22
CA ALA A 57 3.76 8.99 7.93
C ALA A 57 3.24 7.54 7.81
N ARG A 58 3.99 6.65 7.13
CA ARG A 58 3.61 5.23 7.03
C ARG A 58 3.67 4.54 8.39
N ASN A 59 4.68 4.80 9.20
CA ASN A 59 4.83 4.23 10.53
C ASN A 59 3.69 4.66 11.47
N LEU A 60 3.23 5.91 11.38
CA LEU A 60 2.00 6.33 12.07
C LEU A 60 0.81 5.45 11.68
N SER A 61 0.66 5.11 10.39
CA SER A 61 -0.40 4.19 9.97
C SER A 61 -0.23 2.77 10.54
N LEU A 62 1.01 2.28 10.70
CA LEU A 62 1.26 0.98 11.33
C LEU A 62 0.89 0.99 12.82
N GLU A 63 1.14 2.10 13.52
CA GLU A 63 0.80 2.26 14.94
C GLU A 63 -0.70 2.28 15.22
N LYS A 64 -1.52 2.62 14.22
CA LYS A 64 -2.99 2.62 14.35
C LYS A 64 -3.63 1.31 13.90
N ALA A 65 -2.91 0.44 13.21
CA ALA A 65 -3.44 -0.83 12.72
C ALA A 65 -3.60 -1.85 13.84
N THR A 66 -4.75 -2.51 13.90
CA THR A 66 -5.11 -3.43 14.98
C THR A 66 -5.18 -4.89 14.56
N GLN A 67 -5.26 -5.15 13.25
CA GLN A 67 -5.36 -6.50 12.69
C GLN A 67 -4.02 -7.22 12.64
N ASP A 68 -4.03 -8.56 12.55
CA ASP A 68 -2.83 -9.41 12.54
C ASP A 68 -1.94 -9.21 11.29
N TRP A 69 -2.53 -8.74 10.20
CA TRP A 69 -1.87 -8.53 8.92
C TRP A 69 -2.12 -7.12 8.41
N ILE A 70 -1.09 -6.56 7.78
CA ILE A 70 -1.11 -5.22 7.20
C ILE A 70 -0.95 -5.36 5.69
N LEU A 71 -1.95 -4.87 4.95
CA LEU A 71 -1.84 -4.60 3.52
C LEU A 71 -1.57 -3.11 3.32
N VAL A 72 -0.49 -2.80 2.63
CA VAL A 72 -0.14 -1.44 2.22
C VAL A 72 -0.49 -1.27 0.74
N LEU A 73 -1.27 -0.23 0.44
CA LEU A 73 -1.56 0.24 -0.90
C LEU A 73 -1.32 1.75 -0.96
N ASP A 74 -0.92 2.24 -2.12
CA ASP A 74 -0.87 3.67 -2.44
C ASP A 74 -2.20 4.12 -3.09
N GLY A 75 -2.49 5.43 -3.06
CA GLY A 75 -3.81 5.98 -3.44
C GLY A 75 -4.23 5.75 -4.90
N ASP A 76 -3.27 5.44 -5.75
CA ASP A 76 -3.39 5.15 -7.18
C ASP A 76 -3.12 3.67 -7.53
N GLU A 77 -3.07 2.81 -6.52
CA GLU A 77 -3.01 1.36 -6.67
C GLU A 77 -4.40 0.71 -6.54
N VAL A 78 -4.63 -0.37 -7.29
CA VAL A 78 -5.87 -1.16 -7.27
C VAL A 78 -5.51 -2.63 -7.05
N LEU A 79 -6.08 -3.23 -6.01
CA LEU A 79 -5.93 -4.66 -5.74
C LEU A 79 -6.74 -5.48 -6.75
N VAL A 80 -6.10 -6.44 -7.40
CA VAL A 80 -6.75 -7.33 -8.38
C VAL A 80 -7.78 -8.21 -7.66
N PRO A 81 -9.05 -8.30 -8.13
CA PRO A 81 -10.10 -9.05 -7.42
C PRO A 81 -9.80 -10.53 -7.18
N GLN A 82 -9.12 -11.18 -8.13
CA GLN A 82 -8.66 -12.56 -8.01
C GLN A 82 -7.64 -12.70 -6.88
N MET A 83 -6.69 -11.77 -6.80
CA MET A 83 -5.70 -11.72 -5.72
C MET A 83 -6.38 -11.45 -4.37
N ALA A 84 -7.32 -10.50 -4.30
CA ALA A 84 -8.08 -10.22 -3.08
C ALA A 84 -8.78 -11.49 -2.55
N SER A 85 -9.42 -12.24 -3.44
CA SER A 85 -10.08 -13.51 -3.11
C SER A 85 -9.09 -14.58 -2.63
N GLN A 86 -7.92 -14.69 -3.28
CA GLN A 86 -6.86 -15.61 -2.88
C GLN A 86 -6.28 -15.27 -1.51
N LEU A 87 -5.93 -14.00 -1.28
CA LEU A 87 -5.42 -13.51 -0.01
C LEU A 87 -6.43 -13.73 1.12
N LYS A 88 -7.72 -13.50 0.88
CA LYS A 88 -8.77 -13.76 1.87
C LYS A 88 -8.79 -15.22 2.33
N ARG A 89 -8.64 -16.17 1.39
CA ARG A 89 -8.55 -17.59 1.73
C ARG A 89 -7.29 -17.92 2.54
N LEU A 90 -6.13 -17.40 2.11
CA LEU A 90 -4.85 -17.60 2.84
C LEU A 90 -4.93 -17.07 4.27
N LEU A 91 -5.44 -15.85 4.45
CA LEU A 91 -5.58 -15.20 5.75
C LEU A 91 -6.60 -15.90 6.65
N SER A 92 -7.59 -16.59 6.07
CA SER A 92 -8.52 -17.45 6.83
C SER A 92 -7.93 -18.80 7.28
N GLY A 93 -6.64 -19.04 7.01
CA GLY A 93 -5.93 -20.26 7.39
C GLY A 93 -5.99 -21.39 6.37
N GLN A 94 -6.47 -21.14 5.14
CA GLN A 94 -6.44 -22.15 4.10
C GLN A 94 -5.07 -22.25 3.44
N THR A 95 -4.61 -23.48 3.22
CA THR A 95 -3.43 -23.74 2.37
C THR A 95 -3.82 -23.70 0.89
N ILE A 96 -3.12 -22.89 0.09
CA ILE A 96 -3.36 -22.77 -1.35
C ILE A 96 -2.07 -23.09 -2.09
N ASN A 97 -2.09 -24.06 -3.01
CA ASN A 97 -0.91 -24.47 -3.78
C ASN A 97 0.32 -24.79 -2.91
N GLY A 98 0.09 -25.36 -1.72
CA GLY A 98 1.15 -25.68 -0.75
C GLY A 98 1.64 -24.50 0.10
N LEU A 99 1.06 -23.29 -0.07
CA LEU A 99 1.34 -22.12 0.75
C LEU A 99 0.34 -22.04 1.92
N SER A 100 0.84 -22.14 3.15
CA SER A 100 0.19 -21.68 4.40
C SER A 100 0.89 -20.40 4.87
N LEU A 101 0.21 -19.57 5.67
CA LEU A 101 0.78 -18.33 6.22
C LEU A 101 1.36 -18.47 7.64
N GLU A 102 1.34 -19.68 8.21
CA GLU A 102 1.81 -19.95 9.57
C GLU A 102 3.24 -19.45 9.84
N ASP A 103 4.15 -19.68 8.91
CA ASP A 103 5.58 -19.32 8.98
C ASP A 103 5.94 -18.16 8.04
N VAL A 104 4.94 -17.44 7.52
CA VAL A 104 5.15 -16.30 6.61
C VAL A 104 5.11 -14.99 7.38
N LEU A 105 6.17 -14.19 7.21
CA LEU A 105 6.30 -12.86 7.80
C LEU A 105 5.88 -11.77 6.81
N VAL A 106 6.28 -11.94 5.54
CA VAL A 106 6.03 -10.98 4.45
C VAL A 106 5.65 -11.74 3.18
N LEU A 107 4.61 -11.25 2.51
CA LEU A 107 4.24 -11.57 1.15
C LEU A 107 4.60 -10.41 0.23
N ASN A 108 5.51 -10.68 -0.69
CA ASN A 108 5.81 -9.80 -1.80
C ASN A 108 4.79 -10.03 -2.91
N LEU A 109 4.25 -8.93 -3.42
CA LEU A 109 3.20 -8.88 -4.41
C LEU A 109 3.74 -8.27 -5.70
N ILE A 110 3.32 -8.80 -6.86
CA ILE A 110 3.67 -8.20 -8.14
C ILE A 110 2.75 -7.01 -8.40
N ARG A 111 3.35 -5.82 -8.50
CA ARG A 111 2.72 -4.59 -8.97
C ARG A 111 2.94 -4.44 -10.47
N GLN A 112 1.88 -4.17 -11.21
CA GLN A 112 1.91 -3.89 -12.65
C GLN A 112 1.63 -2.41 -12.93
N GLU A 113 2.53 -1.75 -13.63
CA GLU A 113 2.36 -0.40 -14.19
C GLU A 113 1.43 -0.44 -15.41
N VAL A 114 0.24 0.14 -15.27
CA VAL A 114 -0.74 0.17 -16.36
C VAL A 114 -0.34 1.25 -17.36
N GLY A 115 -0.16 0.85 -18.63
CA GLY A 115 0.21 1.76 -19.71
C GLY A 115 1.72 1.97 -19.93
N ALA A 116 2.57 1.28 -19.16
CA ALA A 116 4.02 1.36 -19.35
C ALA A 116 4.48 0.68 -20.66
N SER A 117 5.44 1.30 -21.35
CA SER A 117 6.00 0.81 -22.61
C SER A 117 7.10 -0.25 -22.43
N GLN A 118 7.73 -0.33 -21.25
CA GLN A 118 8.76 -1.32 -20.91
C GLN A 118 8.69 -1.74 -19.44
N SER A 119 9.05 -3.01 -19.17
CA SER A 119 9.14 -3.66 -17.85
C SER A 119 8.09 -3.21 -16.83
N PRO A 120 6.80 -3.54 -17.03
CA PRO A 120 5.72 -3.01 -16.21
C PRO A 120 5.63 -3.67 -14.83
N TYR A 121 6.46 -4.65 -14.49
CA TYR A 121 6.30 -5.44 -13.27
C TYR A 121 7.37 -5.13 -12.23
N THR A 122 6.96 -4.85 -11.00
CA THR A 122 7.84 -4.67 -9.85
C THR A 122 7.34 -5.53 -8.69
N LEU A 123 8.26 -6.19 -7.99
CA LEU A 123 7.95 -6.96 -6.79
C LEU A 123 8.01 -6.04 -5.56
N VAL A 124 6.94 -5.99 -4.76
CA VAL A 124 6.82 -5.07 -3.62
C VAL A 124 6.37 -5.77 -2.34
N ALA A 125 6.98 -5.44 -1.20
CA ALA A 125 6.60 -5.93 0.13
C ALA A 125 5.34 -5.20 0.62
N ARG A 126 4.15 -5.75 0.34
CA ARG A 126 2.87 -5.05 0.59
C ARG A 126 1.96 -5.76 1.60
N LEU A 127 2.13 -7.05 1.86
CA LEU A 127 1.34 -7.75 2.87
C LEU A 127 2.28 -8.39 3.91
N PHE A 128 2.19 -7.99 5.17
CA PHE A 128 3.09 -8.47 6.22
C PHE A 128 2.40 -8.54 7.58
N ARG A 129 2.97 -9.31 8.50
CA ARG A 129 2.43 -9.42 9.87
C ARG A 129 2.51 -8.08 10.60
N ASN A 130 1.45 -7.73 11.33
CA ASN A 130 1.44 -6.55 12.19
C ASN A 130 2.33 -6.80 13.40
N ARG A 131 3.56 -6.28 13.35
CA ARG A 131 4.52 -6.36 14.44
C ARG A 131 5.11 -5.00 14.74
N ALA A 132 5.36 -4.73 16.01
CA ALA A 132 5.97 -3.48 16.45
C ALA A 132 7.42 -3.30 15.94
N ASP A 133 8.11 -4.39 15.63
CA ASP A 133 9.48 -4.41 15.13
C ASP A 133 9.60 -4.43 13.59
N ILE A 134 8.47 -4.39 12.87
CA ILE A 134 8.43 -4.13 11.42
C ILE A 134 8.07 -2.66 11.20
N ARG A 135 9.00 -1.91 10.60
CA ARG A 135 8.90 -0.46 10.42
C ARG A 135 9.51 -0.03 9.10
N PHE A 136 8.91 0.98 8.48
CA PHE A 136 9.50 1.66 7.34
C PHE A 136 10.74 2.44 7.79
N ASP A 137 11.82 2.33 7.04
CA ASP A 137 13.01 3.16 7.19
C ASP A 137 13.26 3.99 5.94
N ARG A 138 14.08 5.05 6.10
CA ARG A 138 14.44 6.07 5.08
C ARG A 138 13.30 7.05 4.74
N PRO A 139 13.58 8.36 4.69
CA PRO A 139 12.56 9.36 4.40
C PRO A 139 12.05 9.31 2.94
N TYR A 140 12.87 8.75 2.03
CA TYR A 140 12.58 8.57 0.61
C TYR A 140 12.96 7.14 0.20
N HIS A 141 12.16 6.50 -0.68
CA HIS A 141 12.27 5.08 -1.01
C HIS A 141 12.10 4.19 0.23
N GLU A 142 11.08 4.50 1.02
CA GLU A 142 10.79 3.86 2.27
C GLU A 142 10.49 2.37 2.06
N THR A 143 11.23 1.49 2.74
CA THR A 143 10.97 0.05 2.73
C THR A 143 10.97 -0.51 4.14
N ILE A 144 10.42 -1.71 4.30
CA ILE A 144 10.48 -2.44 5.57
C ILE A 144 11.68 -3.39 5.63
N ASP A 145 12.49 -3.47 4.58
CA ASP A 145 13.46 -4.54 4.35
C ASP A 145 14.44 -4.67 5.51
N ARG A 146 14.99 -3.56 5.99
CA ARG A 146 15.92 -3.55 7.13
C ARG A 146 15.28 -4.11 8.40
N SER A 147 14.03 -3.74 8.67
CA SER A 147 13.31 -4.23 9.85
C SER A 147 12.99 -5.72 9.73
N VAL A 148 12.63 -6.18 8.53
CA VAL A 148 12.39 -7.59 8.21
C VAL A 148 13.66 -8.41 8.36
N GLU A 149 14.79 -7.96 7.79
CA GLU A 149 16.10 -8.60 7.93
C GLU A 149 16.49 -8.78 9.41
N ASN A 150 16.27 -7.75 10.23
CA ASN A 150 16.52 -7.82 11.66
C ASN A 150 15.66 -8.89 12.35
N VAL A 151 14.37 -9.02 11.98
CA VAL A 151 13.50 -10.08 12.51
C VAL A 151 14.01 -11.45 12.08
N LEU A 152 14.30 -11.65 10.79
CA LEU A 152 14.79 -12.92 10.25
C LEU A 152 16.10 -13.37 10.89
N SER A 153 16.98 -12.42 11.25
CA SER A 153 18.24 -12.74 11.95
C SER A 153 18.04 -13.31 13.36
N ARG A 154 16.96 -12.91 14.05
CA ARG A 154 16.61 -13.36 15.41
C ARG A 154 15.68 -14.57 15.40
N GLU A 155 14.80 -14.63 14.40
CA GLU A 155 13.69 -15.58 14.28
C GLU A 155 13.74 -16.23 12.87
N PRO A 156 14.70 -17.13 12.59
CA PRO A 156 14.96 -17.64 11.23
C PRO A 156 13.91 -18.63 10.72
N HIS A 157 12.90 -18.96 11.53
CA HIS A 157 11.77 -19.79 11.12
C HIS A 157 10.79 -19.03 10.22
N TRP A 158 10.81 -17.70 10.27
CA TRP A 158 10.00 -16.85 9.41
C TRP A 158 10.48 -16.86 7.97
N ARG A 159 9.55 -16.67 7.04
CA ARG A 159 9.80 -16.62 5.60
C ARG A 159 9.25 -15.36 4.97
N VAL A 160 9.97 -14.90 3.95
CA VAL A 160 9.47 -13.94 2.96
C VAL A 160 9.09 -14.74 1.72
N VAL A 161 7.87 -14.57 1.24
CA VAL A 161 7.31 -15.34 0.13
C VAL A 161 6.88 -14.41 -0.99
N ASN A 162 7.16 -14.80 -2.24
CA ASN A 162 6.74 -14.05 -3.42
C ASN A 162 5.51 -14.72 -4.04
N LEU A 163 4.43 -13.97 -4.26
CA LEU A 163 3.33 -14.47 -5.07
C LEU A 163 3.63 -14.26 -6.56
N PRO A 164 3.47 -15.30 -7.40
CA PRO A 164 3.89 -15.25 -8.81
C PRO A 164 2.90 -14.52 -9.72
N GLU A 165 1.72 -14.16 -9.21
CA GLU A 165 0.63 -13.53 -9.97
C GLU A 165 0.59 -12.03 -9.73
N VAL A 166 0.12 -11.28 -10.73
CA VAL A 166 -0.14 -9.85 -10.60
C VAL A 166 -1.20 -9.63 -9.52
N ALA A 167 -0.81 -8.85 -8.52
CA ALA A 167 -1.62 -8.58 -7.35
C ALA A 167 -2.18 -7.17 -7.35
N ILE A 168 -1.40 -6.21 -7.84
CA ILE A 168 -1.68 -4.78 -7.74
C ILE A 168 -1.52 -4.16 -9.12
N LEU A 169 -2.47 -3.34 -9.52
CA LEU A 169 -2.38 -2.47 -10.70
C LEU A 169 -2.07 -1.06 -10.22
N HIS A 170 -1.03 -0.45 -10.78
CA HIS A 170 -0.67 0.94 -10.51
C HIS A 170 -1.07 1.80 -11.72
N GLU A 171 -2.01 2.72 -11.50
CA GLU A 171 -2.66 3.50 -12.57
C GLU A 171 -2.10 4.92 -12.68
N GLY A 172 -0.96 5.22 -12.04
CA GLY A 172 -0.39 6.56 -11.95
C GLY A 172 0.10 7.19 -13.26
N TYR A 173 0.30 6.39 -14.32
CA TYR A 173 0.91 6.81 -15.58
C TYR A 173 -0.05 6.82 -16.79
N THR A 174 -1.33 7.15 -16.60
CA THR A 174 -2.16 7.47 -17.77
C THR A 174 -1.70 8.80 -18.37
N LEU A 175 -1.57 8.88 -19.71
CA LEU A 175 -1.21 10.11 -20.43
C LEU A 175 -2.12 11.29 -20.05
N GLU A 176 -3.35 11.00 -19.62
CA GLU A 176 -4.30 11.99 -19.10
C GLU A 176 -3.88 12.58 -17.73
N ALA A 177 -3.28 11.80 -16.83
CA ALA A 177 -2.80 12.26 -15.52
C ALA A 177 -1.58 13.19 -15.67
N ILE A 178 -0.68 12.87 -16.60
CA ILE A 178 0.45 13.75 -16.96
C ILE A 178 -0.07 15.07 -17.53
N ALA A 179 -1.02 15.02 -18.47
CA ALA A 179 -1.61 16.23 -19.05
C ALA A 179 -2.39 17.09 -18.03
N ALA A 180 -2.96 16.48 -16.98
CA ALA A 180 -3.63 17.18 -15.90
C ALA A 180 -2.63 17.85 -14.94
N GLN A 181 -1.54 17.17 -14.57
CA GLN A 181 -0.46 17.76 -13.78
C GLN A 181 0.24 18.91 -14.53
N ASP A 182 0.44 18.78 -15.85
CA ASP A 182 1.04 19.82 -16.68
C ASP A 182 0.16 21.07 -16.77
N LYS A 183 -1.16 20.90 -16.89
CA LYS A 183 -2.14 22.01 -16.86
C LYS A 183 -2.15 22.72 -15.50
N PHE A 184 -2.13 21.96 -14.40
CA PHE A 184 -2.09 22.54 -13.05
C PHE A 184 -0.76 23.25 -12.76
N SER A 185 0.36 22.73 -13.26
CA SER A 185 1.69 23.32 -13.11
C SER A 185 1.81 24.64 -13.88
N ARG A 186 1.30 24.69 -15.12
CA ARG A 186 1.23 25.91 -15.93
C ARG A 186 0.30 26.98 -15.36
N ALA A 187 -0.72 26.60 -14.58
CA ALA A 187 -1.60 27.54 -13.91
C ALA A 187 -0.94 28.21 -12.68
N ARG A 188 0.06 27.56 -12.06
CA ARG A 188 0.81 28.09 -10.92
C ARG A 188 1.97 29.01 -11.29
N GLU A 189 2.48 28.95 -12.52
CA GLU A 189 3.53 29.86 -13.00
C GLU A 189 2.99 31.20 -13.52
N ASN A 190 1.66 31.37 -13.59
CA ASN A 190 1.01 32.58 -14.09
C ASN A 190 0.35 33.45 -13.00
N PHE A 191 0.77 33.29 -11.73
CA PHE A 191 0.36 34.16 -10.61
C PHE A 191 1.55 34.53 -9.73
#